data_AF-A0A833A7X1-F1
#
_entry.id   AF-A0A833A7X1-F1
#
_cell.length_a   1.000
_cell.length_b   1.000
_cell.length_c   1.000
_cell.angle_alpha   90.00
_cell.angle_beta   90.00
_cell.angle_gamma   90.00
#
_symmetry.space_group_name_H-M   'P 1'
#
loop_
_entity.id
_entity.type
_entity.pdbx_description
1 polymer ?
#
loop_
_entity_poly.entity_id
_entity_poly.type
_entity_poly.pdbx_seq_one_letter_code
_entity_poly.pdbx_strand_id
1 'polypeptide(L)' 'MPQQKDSIWTIAKPHKPEKAWVKVEGDIAIIKLEDGGTAVVPKTEVCRLAERFNLIYENYSCKK' A
#
# COMPACT_ATOMS: atom_id res chain seq x y z
N MET A 1 0.15 7.96 -41.46
CA MET A 1 -0.45 7.48 -40.20
C MET A 1 0.56 7.74 -39.09
N PRO A 2 0.36 8.74 -38.23
CA PRO A 2 1.36 9.13 -37.24
C PRO A 2 1.35 8.21 -36.01
N GLN A 3 2.51 8.21 -35.33
CA GLN A 3 2.99 7.37 -34.24
C GLN A 3 2.45 7.82 -32.86
N GLN A 4 2.49 6.94 -31.85
CA GLN A 4 2.94 7.17 -30.45
C GLN A 4 2.23 6.16 -29.51
N LYS A 5 2.91 5.14 -28.99
CA LYS A 5 3.68 5.14 -27.72
C LYS A 5 2.84 5.49 -26.49
N ASP A 6 1.75 4.76 -26.23
CA ASP A 6 1.10 4.77 -24.93
C ASP A 6 1.88 3.89 -23.93
N SER A 7 2.93 4.52 -23.39
CA SER A 7 3.37 4.47 -22.00
C SER A 7 3.14 3.17 -21.20
N ILE A 8 4.21 2.39 -21.06
CA ILE A 8 4.39 1.25 -20.15
C ILE A 8 4.24 1.67 -18.65
N TRP A 9 4.08 2.96 -18.37
CA TRP A 9 4.05 3.57 -17.03
C TRP A 9 2.70 3.44 -16.32
N THR A 10 1.63 3.02 -16.98
CA THR A 10 0.28 2.93 -16.38
C THR A 10 0.05 1.65 -15.56
N ILE A 11 1.05 0.75 -15.49
CA ILE A 11 0.90 -0.61 -14.92
C ILE A 11 1.11 -0.66 -13.39
N ALA A 12 1.67 0.39 -12.78
CA ALA A 12 2.26 0.29 -11.43
C ALA A 12 1.47 0.94 -10.27
N LYS A 13 0.21 1.35 -10.47
CA LYS A 13 -0.68 1.71 -9.34
C LYS A 13 -1.87 0.76 -9.33
N PRO A 14 -2.05 -0.08 -8.29
CA PRO A 14 -3.27 -0.83 -8.11
C PRO A 14 -4.43 0.16 -8.10
N HIS A 15 -5.26 0.12 -9.14
CA HIS A 15 -6.38 1.04 -9.32
C HIS A 15 -7.49 0.80 -8.29
N LYS A 16 -7.45 -0.36 -7.62
CA LYS A 16 -8.40 -0.76 -6.60
C LYS A 16 -7.78 -0.53 -5.23
N PRO A 17 -8.52 0.09 -4.29
CA PRO A 17 -8.09 0.11 -2.91
C PRO A 17 -8.00 -1.34 -2.40
N GLU A 18 -6.90 -1.66 -1.76
CA GLU A 18 -6.65 -2.99 -1.22
C GLU A 18 -6.74 -2.93 0.31
N LYS A 19 -7.55 -3.81 0.88
CA LYS A 19 -7.74 -3.87 2.31
C LYS A 19 -6.55 -4.54 2.97
N ALA A 20 -6.16 -4.00 4.12
CA ALA A 20 -5.05 -4.52 4.88
C ALA A 20 -5.28 -4.37 6.38
N TRP A 21 -4.61 -5.23 7.14
CA TRP A 21 -4.61 -5.23 8.59
C TRP A 21 -3.20 -4.96 9.11
N VAL A 22 -3.06 -4.13 10.13
CA VAL A 22 -1.76 -3.69 10.66
C VAL A 22 -1.60 -4.12 12.10
N LYS A 23 -0.55 -4.90 12.41
CA LYS A 23 -0.08 -5.14 13.77
C LYS A 23 1.09 -4.23 14.07
N VAL A 24 1.07 -3.48 15.16
CA VAL A 24 2.24 -2.72 15.61
C VAL A 24 2.88 -3.44 16.78
N GLU A 25 4.17 -3.72 16.67
CA GLU A 25 4.99 -4.34 17.72
C GLU A 25 6.22 -3.46 17.95
N GLY A 26 6.15 -2.58 18.95
CA GLY A 26 7.21 -1.60 19.21
C GLY A 26 7.37 -0.62 18.03
N ASP A 27 8.57 -0.60 17.44
CA ASP A 27 8.94 0.30 16.34
C ASP A 27 8.67 -0.29 14.94
N ILE A 28 8.23 -1.55 14.87
CA ILE A 28 7.86 -2.20 13.62
C ILE A 28 6.35 -2.40 13.51
N ALA A 29 5.89 -2.54 12.28
CA ALA A 29 4.54 -2.86 11.93
C ALA A 29 4.49 -3.99 10.90
N ILE A 30 3.58 -4.91 11.10
CA ILE A 30 3.30 -6.03 10.21
C ILE A 30 1.98 -5.71 9.49
N ILE A 31 2.05 -5.53 8.18
CA ILE A 31 0.90 -5.30 7.31
C ILE A 31 0.53 -6.63 6.67
N LYS A 32 -0.73 -7.04 6.78
CA LYS A 32 -1.29 -8.22 6.12
C LYS A 32 -2.38 -7.78 5.15
N LEU A 33 -2.22 -8.11 3.89
CA LEU A 33 -3.22 -7.92 2.84
C LEU A 33 -4.26 -9.04 2.88
N GLU A 34 -5.44 -8.81 2.32
CA GLU A 34 -6.48 -9.84 2.21
C GLU A 34 -6.07 -11.04 1.34
N ASP A 35 -5.18 -10.83 0.35
CA ASP A 35 -4.68 -11.88 -0.54
C ASP A 35 -3.60 -12.78 0.10
N GLY A 36 -3.26 -12.53 1.37
CA GLY A 36 -2.23 -13.24 2.12
C GLY A 36 -0.84 -12.60 2.04
N GLY A 37 -0.66 -11.54 1.25
CA GLY A 37 0.56 -10.75 1.21
C GLY A 37 0.89 -10.19 2.60
N THR A 38 2.14 -10.33 3.04
CA THR A 38 2.59 -9.83 4.34
C THR A 38 3.86 -9.01 4.18
N ALA A 39 3.89 -7.83 4.78
CA ALA A 39 5.05 -6.94 4.81
C ALA A 39 5.40 -6.55 6.25
N VAL A 40 6.69 -6.51 6.57
CA VAL A 40 7.19 -6.00 7.85
C VAL A 40 7.94 -4.71 7.57
N VAL A 41 7.51 -3.62 8.19
CA VAL A 41 7.98 -2.27 7.89
C VAL A 41 8.12 -1.46 9.18
N PRO A 42 8.93 -0.38 9.19
CA PRO A 42 8.94 0.55 10.31
C PRO A 42 7.56 1.17 10.53
N LYS A 43 7.16 1.37 11.79
CA LYS A 43 5.88 2.00 12.15
C LYS A 43 5.69 3.37 11.47
N THR A 44 6.77 4.13 11.30
CA THR A 44 6.77 5.45 10.65
C THR A 44 6.43 5.39 9.17
N GLU A 45 6.66 4.26 8.50
CA GLU A 45 6.43 4.09 7.06
C GLU A 45 5.01 3.57 6.75
N VAL A 46 4.28 3.05 7.73
CA VAL A 46 2.95 2.43 7.55
C VAL A 46 2.00 3.34 6.76
N CYS A 47 1.89 4.60 7.13
CA CYS A 47 0.97 5.53 6.48
C CYS A 47 1.41 5.95 5.09
N ARG A 48 2.72 6.15 4.91
CA ARG A 48 3.31 6.43 3.60
C ARG A 48 3.07 5.29 2.61
N LEU A 49 3.12 4.04 3.09
CA LEU A 49 2.82 2.86 2.29
C LEU A 49 1.34 2.77 1.92
N ALA A 50 0.43 3.11 2.84
CA ALA A 50 -1.00 3.16 2.53
C ALA A 50 -1.30 4.12 1.38
N GLU A 51 -0.73 5.32 1.40
CA GLU A 51 -0.94 6.29 0.32
C GLU A 51 -0.31 5.84 -1.01
N ARG A 52 0.88 5.25 -0.95
CA ARG A 52 1.63 4.84 -2.14
C ARG A 52 0.99 3.63 -2.84
N PHE A 53 0.50 2.68 -2.06
CA PHE A 53 -0.06 1.42 -2.54
C PHE A 53 -1.60 1.40 -2.51
N ASN A 54 -2.23 2.52 -2.17
CA ASN A 54 -3.69 2.65 -2.07
C ASN A 54 -4.30 1.63 -1.09
N LEU A 55 -3.64 1.42 0.06
CA LEU A 55 -4.10 0.47 1.08
C LEU A 55 -5.12 1.14 2.00
N ILE A 56 -6.17 0.38 2.34
CA ILE A 56 -7.16 0.74 3.36
C ILE A 56 -6.90 -0.13 4.58
N TYR A 57 -6.37 0.48 5.65
CA TYR A 57 -6.16 -0.22 6.91
C TYR A 57 -7.44 -0.29 7.73
N GLU A 58 -7.93 -1.49 8.01
CA GLU A 58 -9.20 -1.69 8.72
C GLU A 58 -9.09 -1.40 10.23
N ASN A 59 -7.91 -1.62 10.82
CA ASN A 59 -7.67 -1.54 12.26
C ASN A 59 -6.61 -0.50 12.66
N TYR A 60 -6.16 0.32 11.71
CA TYR A 60 -5.11 1.31 11.95
C TYR A 60 -5.44 2.61 11.22
N SER A 61 -5.51 3.70 11.98
CA SER A 61 -5.79 5.03 11.42
C SER A 61 -4.51 5.83 11.29
N CYS A 62 -4.26 6.33 10.09
CA CYS A 62 -3.19 7.27 9.84
C CYS A 62 -3.61 8.66 10.31
N LYS A 63 -3.07 9.08 11.46
CA LYS A 63 -3.15 10.48 11.89
C LYS A 63 -2.24 11.29 10.97
N LYS A 64 -2.81 12.31 10.31
CA LYS A 64 -2.06 13.30 9.56
C LYS A 64 -1.17 14.13 10.48
#